data_AF-A0A2N1W890-F1
#
_entry.id   AF-A0A2N1W890-F1
#
_cell.length_a   1.000
_cell.length_b   1.000
_cell.length_c   1.000
_cell.angle_alpha   90.00
_cell.angle_beta   90.00
_cell.angle_gamma   90.00
#
_symmetry.space_group_name_H-M   'P 1'
#
loop_
_entity.id
_entity.type
_entity.pdbx_description
1 polymer ?
#
loop_
_entity_poly.entity_id
_entity_poly.type
_entity_poly.pdbx_seq_one_letter_code
_entity_poly.pdbx_strand_id
1 'polypeptide(L)'
;MSINTAVAVLNAASGETTLQAVMELIGKTNKSRTRNEIIKPLIKYNLIKMTIPDKPSSSKQKYIATQKGINTLKGIKLNKSS
;
A
#
# COMPACT_ATOMS: atom_id res chain seq x y z
N MET A 1 11.44 -0.21 -5.37
CA MET A 1 10.32 -1.06 -4.88
C MET A 1 10.11 -2.20 -5.87
N SER A 2 10.08 -3.45 -5.42
CA SER A 2 9.76 -4.60 -6.29
C SER A 2 8.26 -4.64 -6.61
N ILE A 3 7.89 -5.12 -7.81
CA ILE A 3 6.49 -5.32 -8.23
C ILE A 3 5.73 -6.19 -7.23
N ASN A 4 6.36 -7.24 -6.71
CA ASN A 4 5.74 -8.13 -5.73
C ASN A 4 5.39 -7.41 -4.43
N THR A 5 6.25 -6.50 -3.97
CA THR A 5 5.98 -5.65 -2.80
C THR A 5 4.78 -4.75 -3.02
N ALA A 6 4.72 -4.07 -4.18
CA ALA A 6 3.59 -3.19 -4.50
C ALA A 6 2.26 -3.96 -4.55
N VAL A 7 2.24 -5.15 -5.17
CA VAL A 7 1.07 -6.02 -5.24
C VAL A 7 0.62 -6.48 -3.86
N ALA A 8 1.56 -6.87 -2.98
CA ALA A 8 1.24 -7.30 -1.62
C ALA A 8 0.56 -6.17 -0.83
N VAL A 9 1.14 -4.96 -0.85
CA VAL A 9 0.58 -3.79 -0.17
C VAL A 9 -0.78 -3.40 -0.72
N LEU A 10 -0.95 -3.46 -2.05
CA LEU A 10 -2.21 -3.09 -2.69
C LEU A 10 -3.35 -4.08 -2.39
N ASN A 11 -3.04 -5.39 -2.31
CA ASN A 11 -3.99 -6.38 -1.81
C ASN A 11 -4.39 -6.07 -0.36
N ALA A 12 -3.43 -5.84 0.53
CA ALA A 12 -3.71 -5.54 1.93
C ALA A 12 -4.55 -4.26 2.11
N ALA A 13 -4.24 -3.22 1.34
CA ALA A 13 -4.97 -1.95 1.37
C ALA A 13 -6.42 -2.05 0.85
N SER A 14 -6.83 -3.17 0.23
CA SER A 14 -8.22 -3.35 -0.21
C SER A 14 -9.23 -3.45 0.94
N GLY A 15 -8.79 -3.74 2.17
CA GLY A 15 -9.63 -3.82 3.39
C GLY A 15 -9.21 -2.88 4.52
N GLU A 16 -8.45 -1.82 4.21
CA GLU A 16 -7.64 -1.00 5.13
C GLU A 16 -6.45 -1.74 5.74
N THR A 17 -5.29 -1.07 5.82
CA THR A 17 -4.09 -1.64 6.45
C THR A 17 -3.28 -0.58 7.19
N THR A 18 -2.53 -0.99 8.21
CA THR A 18 -1.61 -0.13 8.95
C THR A 18 -0.20 -0.19 8.37
N LEU A 19 0.66 0.79 8.70
CA LEU A 19 2.07 0.72 8.32
C LEU A 19 2.76 -0.52 8.91
N GLN A 20 2.37 -0.92 10.13
CA GLN A 20 2.92 -2.07 10.83
C GLN A 20 2.56 -3.39 10.12
N ALA A 21 1.29 -3.56 9.74
CA ALA A 21 0.86 -4.74 8.99
C ALA A 21 1.53 -4.80 7.60
N VAL A 22 1.69 -3.64 6.93
CA VAL A 22 2.45 -3.56 5.67
C VAL A 22 3.89 -4.02 5.86
N MET A 23 4.54 -3.58 6.95
CA MET A 23 5.91 -3.94 7.27
C MET A 23 6.10 -5.43 7.52
N GLU A 24 5.20 -6.03 8.30
CA GLU A 24 5.17 -7.47 8.58
C GLU A 24 4.99 -8.28 7.29
N LEU A 25 4.03 -7.87 6.44
CA LEU A 25 3.73 -8.52 5.16
C LEU A 25 4.93 -8.59 4.21
N ILE A 26 5.80 -7.58 4.23
CA ILE A 26 6.93 -7.45 3.29
C ILE A 26 8.30 -7.72 3.95
N GLY A 27 8.30 -8.17 5.21
CA GLY A 27 9.53 -8.48 5.97
C GLY A 27 10.42 -7.26 6.23
N LYS A 28 9.85 -6.08 6.51
CA LYS A 28 10.59 -4.85 6.81
C LYS A 28 10.41 -4.45 8.27
N THR A 29 11.45 -3.91 8.89
CA THR A 29 11.44 -3.48 10.30
C THR A 29 11.56 -1.96 10.47
N ASN A 30 11.94 -1.23 9.41
CA ASN A 30 12.11 0.23 9.47
C ASN A 30 10.85 0.97 8.98
N LYS A 31 10.14 1.63 9.90
CA LYS A 31 8.93 2.43 9.64
C LYS A 31 9.18 3.60 8.68
N SER A 32 10.26 4.35 8.86
CA SER A 32 10.57 5.53 8.04
C SER A 32 10.86 5.14 6.59
N ARG A 33 11.73 4.15 6.38
CA ARG A 33 12.01 3.61 5.03
C ARG A 33 10.77 3.03 4.39
N THR A 34 9.98 2.23 5.12
CA THR A 34 8.74 1.65 4.57
C THR A 34 7.77 2.75 4.13
N ARG A 35 7.60 3.81 4.92
CA ARG A 35 6.77 4.94 4.54
C ARG A 35 7.29 5.65 3.30
N ASN A 36 8.59 5.92 3.24
CA ASN A 36 9.19 6.72 2.17
C ASN A 36 9.35 5.96 0.85
N GLU A 37 9.73 4.69 0.90
CA GLU A 37 10.10 3.89 -0.27
C GLU A 37 8.94 3.08 -0.83
N ILE A 38 7.87 2.88 -0.06
CA ILE A 38 6.73 2.03 -0.44
C ILE A 38 5.42 2.81 -0.39
N ILE A 39 5.04 3.33 0.77
CA ILE A 39 3.75 4.02 0.93
C ILE A 39 3.68 5.31 0.09
N LYS A 40 4.67 6.20 0.21
CA LYS A 40 4.69 7.48 -0.52
C LYS A 40 4.59 7.28 -2.03
N PRO A 41 5.34 6.36 -2.68
CA PRO A 41 5.15 6.05 -4.09
C PRO A 41 3.72 5.61 -4.43
N LEU A 42 3.12 4.70 -3.66
CA LEU A 42 1.76 4.23 -3.92
C LEU A 42 0.71 5.35 -3.79
N ILE A 43 0.90 6.28 -2.84
CA ILE A 43 0.08 7.49 -2.72
C ILE A 43 0.31 8.42 -3.92
N LYS A 44 1.57 8.66 -4.31
CA LYS A 44 1.94 9.51 -5.46
C LYS A 44 1.28 9.03 -6.75
N TYR A 45 1.20 7.72 -6.97
CA TYR A 45 0.52 7.13 -8.13
C TYR A 45 -0.99 7.00 -7.99
N ASN A 46 -1.55 7.49 -6.88
CA ASN A 46 -2.97 7.42 -6.53
C ASN A 46 -3.50 5.97 -6.47
N LEU A 47 -2.69 5.02 -6.01
CA LEU A 47 -3.07 3.61 -5.85
C LEU A 47 -3.63 3.34 -4.45
N ILE A 48 -3.14 4.06 -3.45
CA ILE A 48 -3.67 4.04 -2.08
C ILE A 48 -3.82 5.49 -1.58
N LYS A 49 -4.62 5.69 -0.52
CA LYS A 49 -4.76 6.98 0.18
C LYS A 49 -4.69 6.79 1.69
N MET A 50 -4.36 7.87 2.40
CA MET A 50 -4.41 7.93 3.87
C MET A 50 -5.85 8.10 4.35
N THR A 51 -6.17 7.54 5.52
CA THR A 51 -7.46 7.78 6.18
C THR A 51 -7.45 9.03 7.06
N ILE A 52 -6.28 9.46 7.53
CA ILE A 52 -6.11 10.67 8.35
C ILE A 52 -5.05 11.59 7.71
N PRO A 53 -5.37 12.27 6.60
CA PRO A 53 -4.39 13.05 5.85
C PRO A 53 -3.76 14.20 6.65
N ASP A 54 -4.52 14.82 7.56
CA ASP A 54 -4.06 15.96 8.37
C ASP A 54 -3.05 15.57 9.46
N LYS A 55 -2.98 14.27 9.79
CA LYS A 55 -2.06 13.73 10.80
C LYS A 55 -1.30 12.53 10.22
N PRO A 56 -0.39 12.73 9.26
CA PRO A 56 0.30 11.65 8.54
C PRO A 56 1.15 10.75 9.46
N SER A 57 1.63 11.30 10.58
CA SER A 57 2.40 10.60 11.61
C SER A 57 1.55 9.93 12.70
N SER A 58 0.21 10.06 12.65
CA SER A 58 -0.68 9.48 13.66
C SER A 58 -0.48 7.97 13.82
N SER A 59 -0.49 7.50 15.07
CA SER A 59 -0.47 6.07 15.39
C SER A 59 -1.71 5.33 14.87
N LYS A 60 -2.82 6.05 14.65
CA LYS A 60 -4.07 5.54 14.08
C LYS A 60 -4.12 5.62 12.54
N GLN A 61 -3.04 6.05 11.89
CA GLN A 61 -3.00 6.17 10.44
C GLN A 61 -3.19 4.80 9.77
N LYS A 62 -4.12 4.74 8.80
CA LYS A 62 -4.33 3.59 7.93
C LYS A 62 -4.24 4.00 6.46
N TYR A 63 -4.11 2.99 5.61
CA TYR A 63 -4.08 3.16 4.16
C TYR A 63 -5.15 2.28 3.52
N ILE A 64 -5.85 2.85 2.54
CA ILE A 64 -6.88 2.15 1.78
C ILE A 64 -6.62 2.28 0.28
N ALA A 65 -6.88 1.21 -0.48
CA ALA A 65 -6.77 1.21 -1.92
C ALA A 65 -7.79 2.18 -2.53
N THR A 66 -7.37 2.90 -3.56
CA THR A 66 -8.27 3.71 -4.38
C THR A 66 -8.92 2.85 -5.46
N GLN A 67 -9.91 3.39 -6.17
CA GLN A 67 -10.48 2.71 -7.34
C GLN A 67 -9.40 2.39 -8.40
N LYS A 68 -8.46 3.32 -8.62
CA LYS A 68 -7.33 3.10 -9.52
C LYS A 68 -6.45 1.94 -9.03
N GLY A 69 -6.14 1.90 -7.74
CA GLY A 69 -5.41 0.79 -7.12
C GLY A 69 -6.09 -0.56 -7.31
N ILE A 70 -7.40 -0.62 -7.05
CA ILE A 70 -8.20 -1.85 -7.24
C ILE A 70 -8.16 -2.30 -8.70
N ASN A 71 -8.33 -1.38 -9.65
CA ASN A 71 -8.30 -1.70 -11.08
C ASN A 71 -6.91 -2.21 -11.52
N THR A 72 -5.84 -1.57 -11.05
CA THR A 72 -4.46 -2.03 -11.29
C THR A 72 -4.26 -3.45 -10.76
N LEU A 73 -4.72 -3.74 -9.55
CA LEU A 73 -4.62 -5.06 -8.94
C LEU A 73 -5.38 -6.13 -9.75
N LYS A 74 -6.58 -5.81 -10.23
CA LYS A 74 -7.37 -6.70 -11.10
C LYS A 74 -6.64 -6.98 -12.41
N GLY A 75 -6.11 -5.95 -13.08
CA GLY A 75 -5.35 -6.10 -14.31
C GLY A 75 -4.12 -7.02 -14.14
N ILE A 76 -3.41 -6.90 -13.03
CA ILE A 76 -2.27 -7.78 -12.72
C ILE A 76 -2.71 -9.25 -12.52
N LYS A 77 -3.86 -9.48 -11.87
CA LYS A 77 -4.38 -10.84 -11.64
C LYS A 77 -4.80 -11.52 -12.94
N LEU A 78 -5.47 -10.79 -13.83
CA LEU A 78 -5.93 -11.29 -15.12
C LEU A 78 -4.77 -11.74 -16.03
N ASN A 79 -3.66 -11.00 -16.04
CA ASN A 79 -2.48 -11.33 -16.84
C ASN A 79 -1.66 -12.51 -16.30
N LYS A 80 -1.93 -12.99 -15.08
CA LYS A 80 -1.25 -14.14 -14.47
C LYS A 80 -2.00 -15.47 -14.67
N SER A 81 -3.19 -15.42 -15.27
CA SER A 81 -4.03 -16.59 -15.57
C SER A 81 -3.97 -16.99 -17.06
N SER A 82 -2.98 -16.48 -17.80
CA SER A 82 -2.68 -16.84 -19.20
C SER A 82 -1.23 -17.31 -19.31
#